data_AF-A0A7V9I547-F1
#
_entry.id   AF-A0A7V9I547-F1
#
_cell.length_a   1.000
_cell.length_b   1.000
_cell.length_c   1.000
_cell.angle_alpha   90.00
_cell.angle_beta   90.00
_cell.angle_gamma   90.00
#
_symmetry.space_group_name_H-M   'P 1'
#
loop_
_entity.id
_entity.type
_entity.pdbx_description
1 polymer ?
#
loop_
_entity_poly.entity_id
_entity_poly.type
_entity_poly.pdbx_seq_one_letter_code
_entity_poly.pdbx_strand_id
1 'polypeptide(L)'
;MCDRWDIGGLSTNLHFQTGRPTIFVYDGHAGGVGITERGFEAFEGWAGDTARMIAGCRCDHGCPSCVQSPKCGNLNEPLDKAGALTLLGRMLSIG
;
A
#
# COMPACT_ATOMS: atom_id res chain seq x y z
N MET A 1 -4.45 3.66 18.00
CA MET A 1 -5.04 4.24 16.77
C MET A 1 -4.05 5.28 16.29
N CYS A 2 -3.48 5.10 15.09
CA CYS A 2 -2.51 6.01 14.48
C CYS A 2 -3.22 6.85 13.42
N ASP A 3 -2.74 8.06 13.16
CA ASP A 3 -3.23 8.90 12.06
C ASP A 3 -2.58 8.50 10.74
N ARG A 4 -3.21 8.84 9.61
CA ARG A 4 -2.62 8.62 8.28
C ARG A 4 -1.27 9.33 8.11
N TRP A 5 -0.97 10.36 8.88
CA TRP A 5 0.32 11.07 8.85
C TRP A 5 1.45 10.31 9.57
N ASP A 6 1.12 9.34 10.43
CA ASP A 6 2.10 8.58 11.20
C ASP A 6 2.82 7.49 10.38
N ILE A 7 2.38 7.25 9.14
CA ILE A 7 2.99 6.28 8.21
C ILE A 7 3.27 6.97 6.88
N GLY A 8 4.45 6.74 6.32
CA GLY A 8 4.83 7.11 4.96
C GLY A 8 4.96 5.90 4.04
N GLY A 9 5.09 6.16 2.74
CA GLY A 9 5.34 5.11 1.78
C GLY A 9 5.97 5.61 0.49
N LEU A 10 6.68 4.71 -0.18
CA LEU A 10 7.30 4.93 -1.48
C LEU A 10 7.16 3.66 -2.32
N SER A 11 6.78 3.80 -3.58
CA SER A 11 6.78 2.70 -4.54
C SER A 11 7.73 3.03 -5.68
N THR A 12 8.58 2.07 -6.06
CA THR A 12 9.46 2.18 -7.23
C THR A 12 9.40 0.91 -8.07
N ASN A 13 9.41 1.08 -9.40
CA ASN A 13 9.39 -0.03 -10.35
C ASN A 13 10.70 -0.83 -10.34
N LEU A 14 11.82 -0.19 -10.00
CA LEU A 14 13.12 -0.83 -9.91
C LEU A 14 13.95 -0.14 -8.83
N HIS A 15 14.12 -0.80 -7.69
CA HIS A 15 15.00 -0.29 -6.64
C HIS A 15 16.42 -0.82 -6.85
N PHE A 16 17.42 0.07 -6.80
CA PHE A 16 18.81 -0.28 -7.12
C PHE A 16 19.41 -1.36 -6.18
N GLN A 17 18.97 -1.42 -4.91
CA GLN A 17 19.48 -2.41 -3.96
C GLN A 17 18.77 -3.77 -4.07
N THR A 18 17.49 -3.79 -4.45
CA THR A 18 16.72 -5.06 -4.52
C THR A 18 16.70 -5.64 -5.93
N GLY A 19 17.00 -4.84 -6.96
CA GLY A 19 16.89 -5.24 -8.36
C GLY A 19 15.46 -5.58 -8.80
N ARG A 20 14.45 -5.14 -8.03
CA ARG A 20 13.04 -5.52 -8.19
C ARG A 20 12.11 -4.32 -7.97
N PRO A 21 10.83 -4.40 -8.40
CA PRO A 21 9.79 -3.51 -7.91
C PRO A 21 9.68 -3.62 -6.39
N THR A 22 9.66 -2.48 -5.70
CA THR A 22 9.68 -2.43 -4.24
C THR A 22 8.70 -1.37 -3.74
N ILE A 23 7.92 -1.75 -2.73
CA ILE A 23 7.07 -0.86 -1.95
C ILE A 23 7.68 -0.77 -0.55
N PHE A 24 7.90 0.45 -0.09
CA PHE A 24 8.34 0.75 1.26
C PHE A 24 7.18 1.33 2.04
N VAL A 25 7.07 0.91 3.30
CA VAL A 25 6.18 1.47 4.31
C VAL A 25 7.06 1.78 5.51
N TYR A 26 7.03 3.01 6.02
CA TYR A 26 7.90 3.45 7.11
C TYR A 26 7.16 4.34 8.12
N ASP A 27 7.62 4.35 9.37
CA ASP A 27 7.11 5.25 10.41
C ASP A 27 7.38 6.71 10.00
N GLY A 28 6.37 7.57 10.13
CA GLY A 28 6.50 9.02 9.91
C GLY A 28 7.27 9.73 11.02
N HIS A 29 7.49 9.07 12.17
CA HIS A 29 8.24 9.60 13.29
C HIS A 29 9.75 9.32 13.15
N ALA A 30 10.58 10.34 13.37
CA ALA A 30 12.03 10.18 13.36
C ALA A 30 12.48 9.22 14.49
N GLY A 31 13.30 8.23 14.14
CA GLY A 31 13.72 7.18 15.08
C GLY A 31 12.77 5.99 15.16
N GLY A 32 11.57 6.08 14.57
CA GLY A 32 10.57 5.00 14.58
C GLY A 32 9.81 4.90 15.90
N VAL A 33 8.56 4.46 15.80
CA VAL A 33 7.65 4.23 16.95
C VAL A 33 7.02 2.85 16.91
N GLY A 34 7.38 2.02 15.93
CA GLY A 34 6.98 0.62 15.85
C GLY A 34 5.67 0.37 15.11
N ILE A 35 5.12 1.36 14.39
CA ILE A 35 3.86 1.17 13.66
C ILE A 35 4.10 0.23 12.48
N THR A 36 5.19 0.45 11.74
CA THR A 36 5.52 -0.39 10.58
C THR A 36 6.06 -1.76 10.97
N GLU A 37 6.71 -1.89 12.12
CA GLU A 37 7.09 -3.20 12.69
C GLU A 37 5.84 -4.04 12.96
N ARG A 38 4.86 -3.47 13.67
CA ARG A 38 3.58 -4.14 13.92
C ARG A 38 2.84 -4.46 12.62
N GLY A 39 2.89 -3.55 11.65
CA GLY A 39 2.31 -3.75 10.32
C GLY A 39 2.96 -4.89 9.53
N PHE A 40 4.27 -5.06 9.69
CA PHE A 40 5.01 -6.17 9.07
C PHE A 40 4.60 -7.52 9.66
N GLU A 41 4.50 -7.63 10.99
CA GLU A 41 4.01 -8.85 11.65
C GLU A 41 2.58 -9.22 11.28
N ALA A 42 1.74 -8.22 11.00
CA ALA A 42 0.32 -8.38 10.68
C ALA A 42 0.03 -8.22 9.16
N PHE A 43 1.06 -8.34 8.31
CA PHE A 43 0.99 -7.94 6.91
C PHE A 43 -0.14 -8.63 6.14
N GLU A 44 -0.29 -9.96 6.28
CA GLU A 44 -1.34 -10.72 5.58
C GLU A 44 -2.74 -10.23 5.93
N GLY A 45 -3.00 -9.94 7.21
CA GLY A 45 -4.27 -9.37 7.65
C GLY A 45 -4.54 -8.01 7.01
N TRP A 46 -3.54 -7.12 7.02
CA TRP A 46 -3.65 -5.78 6.45
C TRP A 46 -3.83 -5.81 4.93
N ALA A 47 -3.08 -6.65 4.22
CA ALA A 47 -3.22 -6.83 2.79
C ALA A 47 -4.60 -7.42 2.43
N GLY A 48 -5.10 -8.38 3.22
CA GLY A 48 -6.44 -8.96 3.06
C GLY A 48 -7.57 -7.95 3.30
N ASP A 49 -7.46 -7.14 4.35
CA ASP A 49 -8.41 -6.05 4.62
C ASP A 49 -8.40 -4.98 3.51
N THR A 50 -7.20 -4.62 3.03
CA THR A 50 -7.03 -3.67 1.93
C THR A 50 -7.68 -4.21 0.65
N ALA A 51 -7.46 -5.48 0.30
CA ALA A 51 -8.07 -6.11 -0.86
C ALA A 51 -9.61 -6.12 -0.76
N ARG A 52 -10.16 -6.46 0.41
CA ARG A 52 -11.62 -6.43 0.66
C ARG A 52 -12.20 -5.03 0.50
N MET A 53 -11.53 -4.02 1.04
CA MET A 53 -11.94 -2.62 0.95
C MET A 53 -11.94 -2.12 -0.51
N ILE A 54 -10.89 -2.42 -1.28
CA ILE A 54 -10.81 -2.07 -2.70
C ILE A 54 -11.89 -2.79 -3.50
N ALA A 55 -12.08 -4.09 -3.26
CA ALA A 55 -13.09 -4.90 -3.96
C ALA A 55 -14.52 -4.41 -3.69
N GLY A 56 -14.81 -3.96 -2.46
CA GLY A 56 -16.13 -3.42 -2.08
C GLY A 56 -16.43 -2.02 -2.65
N CYS A 57 -15.44 -1.30 -3.18
CA CYS A 57 -15.64 0.00 -3.80
C CYS A 57 -16.38 -0.14 -5.14
N ARG A 58 -17.37 0.72 -5.42
CA ARG A 58 -18.19 0.67 -6.65
C ARG A 58 -17.58 1.36 -7.88
N CYS A 59 -16.38 1.92 -7.78
CA CYS A 59 -15.71 2.55 -8.93
C CYS A 59 -15.11 1.51 -9.89
N ASP A 60 -14.94 1.89 -11.15
CA ASP A 60 -14.40 1.02 -12.20
C ASP A 60 -12.86 1.01 -12.19
N HIS A 61 -12.24 2.18 -12.23
CA HIS A 61 -10.78 2.33 -12.44
C HIS A 61 -10.01 2.69 -11.16
N GLY A 62 -10.64 3.37 -10.22
CA GLY A 62 -10.03 3.88 -8.99
C GLY A 62 -10.62 5.22 -8.58
N CYS A 63 -10.63 5.53 -7.28
CA CYS A 63 -11.20 6.77 -6.75
C CYS A 63 -10.58 7.16 -5.39
N PRO A 64 -10.89 8.35 -4.85
CA PRO A 64 -10.45 8.81 -3.52
C PRO A 64 -10.71 7.83 -2.38
N SER A 65 -11.73 6.97 -2.51
CA SER A 65 -12.17 6.04 -1.47
C SER A 65 -11.49 4.67 -1.53
N CYS A 66 -10.61 4.39 -2.51
CA CYS A 66 -9.96 3.08 -2.62
C CYS A 66 -8.45 3.17 -2.89
N VAL A 67 -8.03 3.37 -4.14
CA VAL A 67 -6.62 3.24 -4.56
C VAL A 67 -5.89 4.58 -4.66
N GLN A 68 -6.60 5.70 -4.52
CA GLN A 68 -5.97 7.01 -4.54
C GLN A 68 -5.30 7.32 -3.19
N SER A 69 -4.11 7.91 -3.24
CA SER A 69 -3.42 8.41 -2.06
C SER A 69 -3.27 9.94 -2.13
N PRO A 70 -3.62 10.68 -1.05
CA PRO A 70 -3.33 12.11 -0.97
C PRO A 70 -1.82 12.39 -0.85
N LYS A 71 -0.99 11.35 -0.65
CA LYS A 71 0.47 11.43 -0.60
C LYS A 71 1.14 10.98 -1.91
N CYS A 72 0.37 10.76 -2.99
CA CYS A 72 0.94 10.30 -4.26
C CYS A 72 1.79 11.39 -4.92
N GLY A 73 3.06 11.09 -5.18
CA GLY A 73 3.99 12.01 -5.86
C GLY A 73 3.78 12.13 -7.38
N ASN A 74 2.97 11.25 -7.99
CA ASN A 74 2.69 11.24 -9.43
C ASN A 74 1.22 11.57 -9.76
N LEU A 75 0.60 12.44 -8.96
CA LEU A 75 -0.79 12.92 -9.15
C LEU A 75 -1.86 11.82 -9.25
N ASN A 76 -1.57 10.63 -8.75
CA ASN A 76 -2.42 9.44 -8.88
C ASN A 76 -2.68 9.01 -10.34
N GLU A 77 -1.72 9.23 -11.25
CA GLU A 77 -1.84 8.78 -12.63
C GLU A 77 -0.79 7.72 -13.00
N PRO A 78 -1.22 6.57 -13.58
CA PRO A 78 -2.61 6.10 -13.70
C PRO A 78 -3.17 5.55 -12.38
N LEU A 79 -4.50 5.57 -12.21
CA LEU A 79 -5.20 4.75 -11.21
C LEU A 79 -5.59 3.40 -11.82
N ASP A 80 -5.28 2.31 -11.14
CA ASP A 80 -5.63 0.96 -11.57
C ASP A 80 -6.10 0.07 -10.41
N LYS A 81 -7.43 0.02 -10.24
CA LYS A 81 -8.11 -0.83 -9.25
C LYS A 81 -7.86 -2.31 -9.50
N ALA A 82 -7.91 -2.76 -10.77
CA ALA A 82 -7.75 -4.16 -11.11
C ALA A 82 -6.31 -4.63 -10.89
N GLY A 83 -5.34 -3.77 -11.25
CA GLY A 83 -3.92 -3.95 -10.97
C GLY A 83 -3.64 -4.05 -9.47
N ALA A 84 -4.24 -3.17 -8.65
CA ALA A 84 -4.10 -3.20 -7.19
C ALA A 84 -4.61 -4.51 -6.58
N LEU A 85 -5.80 -4.98 -7.00
CA LEU A 85 -6.35 -6.26 -6.55
C LEU A 85 -5.48 -7.45 -6.98
N THR A 86 -4.96 -7.41 -8.21
CA THR A 86 -4.04 -8.45 -8.72
C THR A 86 -2.76 -8.51 -7.90
N LEU A 87 -2.17 -7.36 -7.57
CA LEU A 87 -0.95 -7.28 -6.78
C LEU A 87 -1.16 -7.80 -5.35
N LEU A 88 -2.21 -7.36 -4.67
CA LEU A 88 -2.56 -7.82 -3.33
C LEU A 88 -2.87 -9.31 -3.30
N GLY A 89 -3.62 -9.81 -4.29
CA GLY A 89 -3.89 -11.24 -4.44
C GLY A 89 -2.60 -12.06 -4.57
N ARG A 90 -1.64 -11.58 -5.38
CA ARG A 90 -0.33 -12.24 -5.51
C ARG A 90 0.45 -12.24 -4.20
N MET A 91 0.48 -11.12 -3.48
CA MET A 91 1.15 -11.01 -2.19
C MET A 91 0.58 -11.96 -1.13
N LEU A 92 -0.73 -12.17 -1.14
CA LEU A 92 -1.43 -13.08 -0.22
C LEU A 92 -1.37 -14.55 -0.63
N SER A 93 -1.17 -14.84 -1.92
CA SER A 93 -1.06 -16.21 -2.45
C SER A 93 0.34 -16.82 -2.32
N ILE A 94 1.33 -16.03 -1.89
CA ILE A 94 2.67 -16.51 -1.57
C ILE A 94 2.62 -16.98 -0.11
N GLY A 95 2.16 -18.22 0.06
CA GLY A 95 2.31 -19.06 1.26
C GLY A 95 2.92 -20.39 0.86
#